data_AF-A0A954K671-F1
#
_entry.id   AF-A0A954K671-F1
#
_cell.length_a   1.000
_cell.length_b   1.000
_cell.length_c   1.000
_cell.angle_alpha   90.00
_cell.angle_beta   90.00
_cell.angle_gamma   90.00
#
_symmetry.space_group_name_H-M   'P 1'
#
loop_
_entity.id
_entity.type
_entity.pdbx_description
1 polymer ?
#
loop_
_entity_poly.entity_id
_entity_poly.type
_entity_poly.pdbx_seq_one_letter_code
_entity_poly.pdbx_strand_id
1 'polypeptide(L)'
;PSEGQRTLQPQLVGENEIMIATGMGQGIQKIRVANNDGKWTAEEVWISKGLKPDFNDFVIYDGHAFGFDGTIFTCFDLKDGKRKWKGGRYGKGQVLLVKDSGHLLVISEQGEVVLLKADPSGHQELATFSALEGKTWNHPVLIGDRLYVRNSEQAAAYRLPVVK
;
A
#
# COMPACT_ATOMS: atom_id res chain seq x y z
N PRO A 1 12.50 13.64 -15.30
CA PRO A 1 11.26 13.53 -14.51
C PRO A 1 10.16 12.84 -15.33
N SER A 2 9.62 11.70 -14.89
CA SER A 2 8.55 11.01 -15.63
C SER A 2 7.29 11.89 -15.72
N GLU A 3 6.80 12.16 -16.93
CA GLU A 3 5.57 12.93 -17.23
C GLU A 3 4.26 12.19 -16.89
N GLY A 4 4.24 11.45 -15.77
CA GLY A 4 3.06 10.72 -15.32
C GLY A 4 2.30 11.48 -14.24
N GLN A 5 0.97 11.36 -14.25
CA GLN A 5 0.14 11.78 -13.12
C GLN A 5 0.57 11.02 -11.86
N ARG A 6 0.95 11.78 -10.82
CA ARG A 6 1.25 11.24 -9.49
C ARG A 6 0.08 11.57 -8.59
N THR A 7 -0.63 10.55 -8.14
CA THR A 7 -1.81 10.70 -7.28
C THR A 7 -1.57 10.17 -5.87
N LEU A 8 -0.36 9.66 -5.60
CA LEU A 8 0.00 8.97 -4.36
C LEU A 8 0.89 9.83 -3.47
N GLN A 9 0.65 9.74 -2.17
CA GLN A 9 1.41 10.47 -1.17
C GLN A 9 2.83 9.88 -1.02
N PRO A 10 3.89 10.72 -1.08
CA PRO A 10 5.24 10.29 -0.75
C PRO A 10 5.33 9.72 0.66
N GLN A 11 6.06 8.61 0.83
CA GLN A 11 6.25 7.96 2.13
C GLN A 11 7.63 8.31 2.69
N LEU A 12 7.69 8.79 3.93
CA LEU A 12 8.94 8.93 4.66
C LEU A 12 9.37 7.54 5.16
N VAL A 13 10.49 7.04 4.65
CA VAL A 13 10.97 5.65 4.87
C VAL A 13 12.29 5.58 5.64
N GLY A 14 12.78 6.72 6.13
CA GLY A 14 13.95 6.88 6.97
C GLY A 14 14.02 8.33 7.46
N GLU A 15 15.09 8.73 8.15
CA GLU A 15 15.25 10.13 8.60
C GLU A 15 15.14 11.13 7.45
N ASN A 16 15.82 10.83 6.35
CA ASN A 16 16.00 11.71 5.20
C ASN A 16 15.71 11.00 3.87
N GLU A 17 15.02 9.85 3.93
CA GLU A 17 14.71 9.03 2.76
C GLU A 17 13.20 9.05 2.47
N ILE A 18 12.85 9.35 1.23
CA ILE A 18 11.48 9.45 0.76
C ILE A 18 11.26 8.45 -0.37
N MET A 19 10.19 7.68 -0.28
CA MET A 19 9.73 6.80 -1.33
C MET A 19 8.58 7.45 -2.11
N ILE A 20 8.70 7.47 -3.43
CA ILE A 20 7.79 8.19 -4.33
C ILE A 20 7.31 7.21 -5.40
N ALA A 21 6.01 7.14 -5.59
CA ALA A 21 5.43 6.51 -6.77
C ALA A 21 5.68 7.38 -8.01
N THR A 22 6.15 6.74 -9.07
CA THR A 22 6.30 7.38 -10.38
C THR A 22 4.98 7.23 -11.15
N GLY A 23 4.93 7.68 -12.42
CA GLY A 23 3.70 7.56 -13.22
C GLY A 23 3.14 6.13 -13.27
N MET A 24 1.86 5.99 -13.59
CA MET A 24 1.21 4.68 -13.76
C MET A 24 2.07 3.73 -14.60
N GLY A 25 2.29 2.52 -14.09
CA GLY A 25 3.14 1.51 -14.76
C GLY A 25 4.66 1.75 -14.74
N GLN A 26 5.15 2.90 -14.24
CA GLN A 26 6.59 3.23 -14.22
C GLN A 26 7.30 2.69 -12.98
N GLY A 27 6.58 2.55 -11.87
CA GLY A 27 7.07 1.97 -10.62
C GLY A 27 7.31 2.99 -9.52
N ILE A 28 8.35 2.77 -8.75
CA ILE A 28 8.67 3.52 -7.53
C ILE A 28 10.15 3.89 -7.51
N GLN A 29 10.49 4.93 -6.77
CA GLN A 29 11.87 5.31 -6.49
C GLN A 29 12.02 5.70 -5.03
N LYS A 30 13.21 5.47 -4.48
CA LYS A 30 13.62 6.03 -3.20
C LYS A 30 14.68 7.08 -3.44
N ILE A 31 14.46 8.25 -2.85
CA ILE A 31 15.40 9.37 -2.88
C ILE A 31 15.86 9.69 -1.47
N ARG A 32 17.08 10.21 -1.34
CA ARG A 32 17.60 10.82 -0.13
C ARG A 32 17.63 12.31 -0.31
N VAL A 33 17.10 13.04 0.66
CA VAL A 33 17.06 14.51 0.66
C VAL A 33 17.97 15.03 1.76
N ALA A 34 18.78 16.04 1.46
CA ALA A 34 19.62 16.71 2.45
C ALA A 34 19.48 18.22 2.35
N ASN A 35 19.59 18.90 3.49
CA ASN A 35 19.75 20.34 3.56
C ASN A 35 21.12 20.64 4.16
N ASN A 36 21.99 21.29 3.38
CA ASN A 36 23.29 21.75 3.84
C ASN A 36 23.27 23.28 3.79
N ASP A 37 23.19 23.92 4.94
CA ASP A 37 23.18 25.38 5.09
C ASP A 37 22.15 26.09 4.17
N GLY A 38 20.91 25.57 4.14
CA GLY A 38 19.83 26.13 3.33
C GLY A 38 19.81 25.66 1.88
N LYS A 39 20.82 24.91 1.42
CA LYS A 39 20.84 24.30 0.09
C LYS A 39 20.28 22.87 0.15
N TRP A 40 19.14 22.68 -0.50
CA TRP A 40 18.53 21.35 -0.67
C TRP A 40 19.18 20.57 -1.81
N THR A 41 19.45 19.29 -1.56
CA THR A 41 19.87 18.30 -2.57
C THR A 41 18.99 17.06 -2.48
N ALA A 42 18.74 16.42 -3.62
CA ALA A 42 18.07 15.13 -3.69
C ALA A 42 18.91 14.15 -4.51
N GLU A 43 19.13 12.96 -3.96
CA GLU A 43 19.91 11.89 -4.55
C GLU A 43 19.00 10.67 -4.78
N GLU A 44 19.14 9.99 -5.90
CA GLU A 44 18.50 8.71 -6.12
C GLU A 44 19.22 7.63 -5.30
N VAL A 45 18.49 6.91 -4.46
CA VAL A 45 19.00 5.72 -3.77
C VAL A 45 18.78 4.48 -4.63
N TRP A 46 17.57 4.32 -5.18
CA TRP A 46 17.24 3.32 -6.20
C TRP A 46 15.94 3.65 -6.94
N ILE A 47 15.78 3.05 -8.13
CA ILE A 47 14.51 2.95 -8.88
C ILE A 47 14.11 1.47 -9.00
N SER A 48 12.81 1.18 -8.93
CA SER A 48 12.30 -0.17 -9.10
C SER A 48 10.96 -0.24 -9.83
N LYS A 49 10.81 -1.26 -10.68
CA LYS A 49 9.53 -1.69 -11.26
C LYS A 49 8.85 -2.80 -10.44
N GLY A 50 9.40 -3.11 -9.27
CA GLY A 50 8.95 -4.16 -8.35
C GLY A 50 7.56 -3.90 -7.78
N LEU A 51 7.18 -2.62 -7.61
CA LEU A 51 5.88 -2.14 -7.16
C LEU A 51 5.42 -1.05 -8.15
N LYS A 52 4.16 -1.11 -8.61
CA LYS A 52 3.61 -0.19 -9.63
C LYS A 52 2.20 0.21 -9.20
N PRO A 53 2.07 1.06 -8.19
CA PRO A 53 0.78 1.57 -7.74
C PRO A 53 0.31 2.63 -8.74
N ASP A 54 -0.98 2.65 -9.06
CA ASP A 54 -1.54 3.59 -10.04
C ASP A 54 -2.23 4.78 -9.35
N PHE A 55 -3.14 4.46 -8.44
CA PHE A 55 -3.87 5.40 -7.58
C PHE A 55 -4.17 4.78 -6.21
N ASN A 56 -3.63 3.59 -5.97
CA ASN A 56 -3.78 2.87 -4.73
C ASN A 56 -2.56 3.06 -3.84
N ASP A 57 -2.82 3.37 -2.57
CA ASP A 57 -1.75 3.59 -1.62
C ASP A 57 -0.96 2.29 -1.37
N PHE A 58 0.26 2.47 -0.87
CA PHE A 58 1.09 1.42 -0.33
C PHE A 58 1.50 1.81 1.09
N VAL A 59 1.72 0.81 1.94
CA VAL A 59 2.00 1.01 3.36
C VAL A 59 3.38 0.46 3.70
N ILE A 60 4.01 1.08 4.69
CA ILE A 60 5.35 0.71 5.16
C ILE A 60 5.24 0.02 6.50
N TYR A 61 5.83 -1.17 6.61
CA TYR A 61 5.85 -1.95 7.85
C TYR A 61 7.15 -2.78 7.93
N ASP A 62 7.85 -2.68 9.06
CA ASP A 62 9.08 -3.43 9.37
C ASP A 62 10.10 -3.52 8.22
N GLY A 63 10.44 -2.37 7.62
CA GLY A 63 11.43 -2.28 6.54
C GLY A 63 10.95 -2.72 5.16
N HIS A 64 9.65 -2.98 5.00
CA HIS A 64 9.04 -3.43 3.75
C HIS A 64 7.89 -2.53 3.33
N ALA A 65 7.69 -2.41 2.02
CA ALA A 65 6.51 -1.81 1.43
C ALA A 65 5.53 -2.91 1.00
N PHE A 66 4.25 -2.72 1.33
CA PHE A 66 3.14 -3.58 0.91
C PHE A 66 2.16 -2.75 0.08
N GLY A 67 1.87 -3.21 -1.13
CA GLY A 67 1.00 -2.48 -2.03
C GLY A 67 0.79 -3.20 -3.35
N PHE A 68 0.29 -2.47 -4.35
CA PHE A 68 -0.08 -3.06 -5.63
C PHE A 68 1.00 -2.92 -6.70
N ASP A 69 1.23 -4.02 -7.42
CA ASP A 69 1.91 -4.04 -8.71
C ASP A 69 0.88 -4.35 -9.80
N GLY A 70 0.24 -3.30 -10.31
CA GLY A 70 -0.88 -3.41 -11.23
C GLY A 70 -2.14 -3.88 -10.50
N THR A 71 -2.51 -5.14 -10.67
CA THR A 71 -3.73 -5.75 -10.08
C THR A 71 -3.46 -6.78 -9.00
N ILE A 72 -2.18 -6.94 -8.63
CA ILE A 72 -1.71 -8.00 -7.75
C ILE A 72 -0.95 -7.37 -6.59
N PHE A 73 -1.22 -7.84 -5.39
CA PHE A 73 -0.58 -7.36 -4.17
C PHE A 73 0.86 -7.87 -4.07
N THR A 74 1.73 -7.11 -3.41
CA THR A 74 3.18 -7.28 -3.48
C THR A 74 3.83 -6.80 -2.19
N CYS A 75 4.82 -7.56 -1.73
CA CYS A 75 5.78 -7.11 -0.71
C CYS A 75 7.13 -6.81 -1.36
N PHE A 76 7.77 -5.77 -0.86
CA PHE A 76 8.96 -5.16 -1.42
C PHE A 76 9.91 -4.73 -0.29
N ASP A 77 11.21 -4.96 -0.46
CA ASP A 77 12.24 -4.61 0.51
C ASP A 77 12.76 -3.18 0.28
N LEU A 78 12.69 -2.33 1.31
CA LEU A 78 13.08 -0.92 1.21
C LEU A 78 14.59 -0.71 1.13
N LYS A 79 15.37 -1.71 1.57
CA LYS A 79 16.83 -1.62 1.60
C LYS A 79 17.39 -1.67 0.20
N ASP A 80 17.03 -2.69 -0.57
CA ASP A 80 17.63 -2.99 -1.87
C ASP A 80 16.71 -2.73 -3.06
N GLY A 81 15.46 -2.37 -2.81
CA GLY A 81 14.51 -2.03 -3.86
C GLY A 81 13.97 -3.24 -4.62
N LYS A 82 13.98 -4.43 -4.02
CA LYS A 82 13.57 -5.68 -4.68
C LYS A 82 12.26 -6.24 -4.12
N ARG A 83 11.54 -6.90 -5.01
CA ARG A 83 10.32 -7.63 -4.66
C ARG A 83 10.66 -8.87 -3.83
N LYS A 84 9.96 -9.07 -2.71
CA LYS A 84 10.02 -10.29 -1.91
C LYS A 84 9.04 -11.35 -2.42
N TRP A 85 7.79 -10.94 -2.64
CA TRP A 85 6.76 -11.81 -3.20
C TRP A 85 5.71 -11.00 -3.95
N LYS A 86 4.92 -11.70 -4.78
CA LYS A 86 3.75 -11.20 -5.49
C LYS A 86 2.62 -12.22 -5.35
N GLY A 87 1.47 -11.80 -4.83
CA GLY A 87 0.35 -12.70 -4.51
C GLY A 87 -0.92 -11.90 -4.22
N GLY A 88 -2.09 -12.54 -4.29
CA GLY A 88 -3.38 -11.86 -4.08
C GLY A 88 -3.80 -10.96 -5.25
N ARG A 89 -4.76 -11.43 -6.05
CA ARG A 89 -5.28 -10.72 -7.24
C ARG A 89 -6.48 -9.85 -6.89
N TYR A 90 -6.27 -8.79 -6.12
CA TYR A 90 -7.35 -7.93 -5.61
C TYR A 90 -7.73 -6.78 -6.54
N GLY A 91 -7.30 -6.80 -7.81
CA GLY A 91 -7.61 -5.73 -8.77
C GLY A 91 -6.95 -4.40 -8.40
N LYS A 92 -7.62 -3.28 -8.67
CA LYS A 92 -7.22 -1.94 -8.20
C LYS A 92 -7.80 -1.61 -6.82
N GLY A 93 -7.60 -2.54 -5.89
CA GLY A 93 -8.01 -2.40 -4.51
C GLY A 93 -7.21 -1.35 -3.73
N GLN A 94 -7.52 -1.22 -2.45
CA GLN A 94 -6.83 -0.31 -1.50
C GLN A 94 -6.36 -1.09 -0.26
N VAL A 95 -5.32 -0.59 0.41
CA VAL A 95 -4.78 -1.21 1.62
C VAL A 95 -4.75 -0.24 2.80
N LEU A 96 -5.02 -0.78 3.99
CA LEU A 96 -4.82 -0.12 5.28
C LEU A 96 -3.96 -1.03 6.18
N LEU A 97 -2.99 -0.44 6.86
CA LEU A 97 -2.13 -1.13 7.82
C LEU A 97 -2.68 -0.97 9.25
N VAL A 98 -2.92 -2.08 9.93
CA VAL A 98 -3.17 -2.13 11.38
C VAL A 98 -1.83 -2.43 12.05
N LYS A 99 -1.09 -1.35 12.34
CA LYS A 99 0.34 -1.40 12.70
C LYS A 99 0.61 -2.26 13.94
N ASP A 100 -0.15 -2.10 15.01
CA ASP A 100 0.11 -2.77 16.29
C ASP A 100 -0.01 -4.29 16.21
N SER A 101 -0.77 -4.81 15.25
CA SER A 101 -0.94 -6.25 15.03
C SER A 101 -0.19 -6.80 13.82
N GLY A 102 0.46 -5.95 13.02
CA GLY A 102 1.10 -6.36 11.77
C GLY A 102 0.12 -6.96 10.75
N HIS A 103 -1.10 -6.43 10.69
CA HIS A 103 -2.13 -6.88 9.76
C HIS A 103 -2.41 -5.85 8.68
N LEU A 104 -2.77 -6.32 7.49
CA LEU A 104 -3.19 -5.49 6.37
C LEU A 104 -4.65 -5.79 6.08
N LEU A 105 -5.47 -4.75 6.00
CA LEU A 105 -6.82 -4.81 5.48
C LEU A 105 -6.78 -4.36 4.03
N VAL A 106 -7.00 -5.29 3.11
CA VAL A 106 -7.10 -5.01 1.67
C VAL A 106 -8.56 -5.05 1.27
N ILE A 107 -9.08 -3.97 0.69
CA ILE A 107 -10.36 -4.01 -0.01
C ILE A 107 -10.10 -4.27 -1.50
N SER A 108 -10.64 -5.34 -2.05
CA SER A 108 -10.48 -5.69 -3.46
C SER A 108 -11.34 -4.80 -4.35
N GLU A 109 -10.98 -4.74 -5.63
CA GLU A 109 -11.76 -4.01 -6.64
C GLU A 109 -13.21 -4.52 -6.74
N GLN A 110 -13.44 -5.78 -6.39
CA GLN A 110 -14.75 -6.42 -6.41
C GLN A 110 -15.54 -6.24 -5.10
N GLY A 111 -14.97 -5.57 -4.09
CA GLY A 111 -15.65 -5.25 -2.83
C GLY A 111 -15.45 -6.27 -1.71
N GLU A 112 -14.52 -7.21 -1.85
CA GLU A 112 -14.13 -8.11 -0.76
C GLU A 112 -13.16 -7.40 0.18
N VAL A 113 -13.30 -7.64 1.48
CA VAL A 113 -12.27 -7.27 2.46
C VAL A 113 -11.48 -8.51 2.80
N VAL A 114 -10.17 -8.41 2.63
CA VAL A 114 -9.18 -9.46 2.86
C VAL A 114 -8.23 -9.02 3.96
N LEU A 115 -8.12 -9.82 5.01
CA LEU A 115 -7.14 -9.63 6.08
C LEU A 115 -5.88 -10.42 5.73
N LEU A 116 -4.74 -9.73 5.61
CA LEU A 116 -3.44 -10.33 5.38
C LEU A 116 -2.52 -10.14 6.58
N LYS A 117 -1.53 -11.03 6.70
CA LYS A 117 -0.35 -10.78 7.53
C LYS A 117 0.64 -9.89 6.76
N ALA A 118 1.19 -8.86 7.40
CA ALA A 118 2.29 -8.06 6.85
C ALA A 118 3.63 -8.82 6.95
N ASP A 119 3.74 -9.93 6.23
CA ASP A 119 4.86 -10.87 6.32
C ASP A 119 5.73 -10.81 5.05
N PRO A 120 7.04 -10.49 5.14
CA PRO A 120 7.90 -10.46 3.97
C PRO A 120 8.30 -11.85 3.45
N SER A 121 8.05 -12.93 4.20
CA SER A 121 8.35 -14.31 3.79
C SER A 121 7.36 -14.86 2.75
N GLY A 122 6.13 -14.34 2.71
CA GLY A 122 5.13 -14.80 1.76
C GLY A 122 3.77 -14.12 1.91
N HIS A 123 2.96 -14.26 0.87
CA HIS A 123 1.56 -13.83 0.88
C HIS A 123 0.72 -14.78 1.76
N GLN A 124 0.06 -14.23 2.77
CA GLN A 124 -0.72 -15.00 3.75
C GLN A 124 -2.08 -14.33 4.00
N GLU A 125 -3.15 -14.94 3.46
CA GLU A 125 -4.53 -14.55 3.75
C GLU A 125 -5.00 -15.20 5.05
N LEU A 126 -5.51 -14.39 5.97
CA LEU A 126 -6.00 -14.83 7.28
C LEU A 126 -7.53 -14.96 7.31
N ALA A 127 -8.22 -14.06 6.62
CA ALA A 127 -9.68 -14.06 6.51
C ALA A 127 -10.13 -13.22 5.31
N THR A 128 -11.30 -13.56 4.75
CA THR A 128 -11.92 -12.81 3.66
C THR A 128 -13.43 -12.79 3.86
N PHE A 129 -14.08 -11.67 3.52
CA PHE A 129 -15.53 -11.60 3.41
C PHE A 129 -15.95 -10.59 2.34
N SER A 130 -17.11 -10.82 1.72
CA SER A 130 -17.72 -9.86 0.78
C SER A 130 -18.32 -8.70 1.56
N ALA A 131 -17.78 -7.49 1.37
CA ALA A 131 -18.20 -6.30 2.11
C ALA A 131 -19.07 -5.37 1.26
N LEU A 132 -18.82 -5.32 -0.04
CA LEU A 132 -19.58 -4.54 -1.01
C LEU A 132 -19.74 -5.35 -2.29
N GLU A 133 -20.76 -5.01 -3.05
CA GLU A 133 -20.97 -5.43 -4.42
C GLU A 133 -20.52 -4.30 -5.36
N GLY A 134 -19.90 -4.67 -6.49
CA GLY A 134 -19.50 -3.74 -7.53
C GLY A 134 -18.11 -3.14 -7.34
N LYS A 135 -17.75 -2.25 -8.27
CA LYS A 135 -16.40 -1.67 -8.39
C LYS A 135 -16.05 -0.81 -7.20
N THR A 136 -14.98 -1.17 -6.49
CA THR A 136 -14.58 -0.54 -5.23
C THR A 136 -13.12 -0.07 -5.30
N TRP A 137 -12.93 1.25 -5.38
CA TRP A 137 -11.59 1.88 -5.48
C TRP A 137 -11.29 2.80 -4.28
N ASN A 138 -12.18 2.85 -3.29
CA ASN A 138 -12.08 3.74 -2.15
C ASN A 138 -11.33 3.09 -0.99
N HIS A 139 -10.59 3.91 -0.23
CA HIS A 139 -9.84 3.45 0.93
C HIS A 139 -10.79 2.98 2.04
N PRO A 140 -10.49 1.85 2.71
CA PRO A 140 -11.17 1.48 3.93
C PRO A 140 -10.73 2.40 5.08
N VAL A 141 -11.59 2.60 6.07
CA VAL A 141 -11.29 3.35 7.29
C VAL A 141 -11.57 2.47 8.50
N LEU A 142 -10.62 2.38 9.43
CA LEU A 142 -10.77 1.62 10.67
C LEU A 142 -10.75 2.57 11.86
N ILE A 143 -11.79 2.54 12.70
CA ILE A 143 -11.89 3.31 13.94
C ILE A 143 -12.30 2.37 15.07
N GLY A 144 -11.41 2.15 16.03
CA GLY A 144 -11.62 1.16 17.09
C GLY A 144 -11.86 -0.23 16.50
N ASP A 145 -13.01 -0.82 16.80
CA ASP A 145 -13.43 -2.13 16.30
C ASP A 145 -14.35 -2.04 15.05
N ARG A 146 -14.43 -0.88 14.39
CA ARG A 146 -15.34 -0.65 13.27
C ARG A 146 -14.59 -0.34 11.97
N LEU A 147 -14.81 -1.19 10.98
CA LEU A 147 -14.34 -1.03 9.61
C LEU A 147 -15.43 -0.40 8.76
N TYR A 148 -15.13 0.73 8.14
CA TYR A 148 -15.99 1.45 7.22
C TYR A 148 -15.46 1.29 5.80
N VAL A 149 -16.35 0.91 4.90
CA VAL A 149 -16.03 0.70 3.48
C VAL A 149 -17.13 1.34 2.63
N ARG A 150 -16.77 1.77 1.43
CA ARG A 150 -17.74 2.30 0.46
C ARG A 150 -17.27 2.12 -0.97
N ASN A 151 -18.19 2.24 -1.90
CA ASN A 151 -17.93 2.44 -3.31
C ASN A 151 -18.78 3.59 -3.86
N SER A 152 -19.06 3.62 -5.17
CA SER A 152 -19.91 4.64 -5.80
C SER A 152 -21.40 4.47 -5.53
N GLU A 153 -21.84 3.30 -5.06
CA GLU A 153 -23.26 2.94 -4.93
C GLU A 153 -23.68 2.73 -3.48
N GLN A 154 -22.77 2.26 -2.63
CA GLN A 154 -23.08 1.88 -1.26
C GLN A 154 -21.94 2.12 -0.27
N ALA A 155 -22.28 2.15 1.01
CA ALA A 155 -21.37 2.19 2.14
C ALA A 155 -21.84 1.23 3.23
N ALA A 156 -20.89 0.60 3.91
CA ALA A 156 -21.16 -0.36 4.97
C ALA A 156 -20.20 -0.17 6.14
N ALA A 157 -20.64 -0.58 7.33
CA ALA A 157 -19.85 -0.56 8.55
C ALA A 157 -19.89 -1.96 9.19
N TYR A 158 -18.72 -2.55 9.39
CA TYR A 158 -18.54 -3.87 9.98
C TYR A 158 -17.88 -3.74 11.33
N ARG A 159 -18.38 -4.50 12.31
CA ARG A 159 -17.70 -4.67 13.58
C ARG A 159 -16.71 -5.84 13.45
N LEU A 160 -15.44 -5.57 13.66
CA LEU A 160 -14.39 -6.60 13.63
C LEU A 160 -14.24 -7.23 15.02
N PRO A 161 -13.99 -8.55 15.10
CA PRO A 161 -13.64 -9.19 16.36
C PRO A 161 -12.28 -8.65 16.85
N VAL A 162 -12.23 -8.19 18.09
CA VAL A 162 -10.97 -7.78 18.74
C VAL A 162 -10.50 -8.94 19.60
N VAL A 163 -9.27 -9.40 19.38
CA VAL A 163 -8.63 -10.36 20.28
C VAL A 163 -8.31 -9.63 21.58
N LYS A 164 -8.84 -10.11 22.69
CA LYS A 164 -8.55 -9.58 24.03
C LYS A 164 -7.14 -9.94 24.48
#